data_AF-A0A3C1L2V0-F1
#
_entry.id   AF-A0A3C1L2V0-F1
#
_cell.length_a   1.000
_cell.length_b   1.000
_cell.length_c   1.000
_cell.angle_alpha   90.00
_cell.angle_beta   90.00
_cell.angle_gamma   90.00
#
_symmetry.space_group_name_H-M   'P 1'
#
loop_
_entity.id
_entity.type
_entity.pdbx_description
1 polymer ?
#
loop_
_entity_poly.entity_id
_entity_poly.type
_entity_poly.pdbx_seq_one_letter_code
_entity_poly.pdbx_strand_id
1 'polypeptide(L)'
;MAFASLAACSSSKVVGGGEAASSTVAEATATSESSVPGTDAATTTGPTTTVAATTTTAAAPEPLVLRGDGIGEFALGAAAATVVDGLTEQLGPPASDVGADYPAADGLGQFTTADGETGFVAPLGRTVCWSMQFCAEFGGAAAESLSFTGWTYHDDSSTALQSSSGVTIGTRWSDAPEITADEGGCYSVGSGTVDGIRLTLESEGEPFGSFDDMGNYVIGAPAPADVTVIWMETGEVPIFLFGDC
;
A
#
# COMPACT_ATOMS: atom_id res chain seq x y z
N MET A 1 -12.20 28.22 6.80
CA MET A 1 -12.19 26.75 6.60
C MET A 1 -11.99 26.49 5.12
N ALA A 2 -10.74 26.22 4.74
CA ALA A 2 -10.35 25.75 3.43
C ALA A 2 -9.19 24.77 3.68
N PHE A 3 -9.31 23.55 3.20
CA PHE A 3 -8.25 22.55 3.35
C PHE A 3 -7.13 22.88 2.36
N ALA A 4 -5.95 23.18 2.87
CA ALA A 4 -4.74 23.22 2.07
C ALA A 4 -4.10 21.83 2.11
N SER A 5 -4.23 21.08 1.02
CA SER A 5 -3.47 19.83 0.82
C SER A 5 -2.06 20.23 0.39
N LEU A 6 -1.06 19.89 1.20
CA LEU A 6 0.35 20.20 0.95
C LEU A 6 1.24 18.97 1.22
N ALA A 7 2.17 18.80 0.29
CA ALA A 7 3.18 17.75 0.13
C ALA A 7 3.61 16.95 1.37
N ALA A 8 3.48 15.62 1.26
CA ALA A 8 4.47 14.71 1.82
C ALA A 8 5.76 14.76 0.95
N CYS A 9 6.91 14.54 1.57
CA CYS A 9 8.19 14.43 0.85
C CYS A 9 8.11 13.27 -0.18
N SER A 10 8.51 13.54 -1.43
CA SER A 10 8.68 12.54 -2.50
C SER A 10 7.44 11.69 -2.86
N SER A 11 6.56 12.20 -3.72
CA SER A 11 5.62 11.35 -4.49
C SER A 11 5.19 12.01 -5.81
N SER A 12 5.62 11.44 -6.94
CA SER A 12 5.46 11.99 -8.28
C SER A 12 4.04 11.85 -8.85
N LYS A 13 3.46 12.94 -9.37
CA LYS A 13 2.12 12.94 -9.99
C LYS A 13 2.18 12.71 -11.50
N VAL A 14 1.66 11.58 -11.97
CA VAL A 14 1.40 11.34 -13.39
C VAL A 14 0.12 12.07 -13.82
N VAL A 15 0.21 12.97 -14.80
CA VAL A 15 -0.95 13.68 -15.35
C VAL A 15 -1.49 12.94 -16.58
N GLY A 16 -2.62 12.26 -16.41
CA GLY A 16 -3.31 11.57 -17.51
C GLY A 16 -3.96 12.54 -18.50
N GLY A 17 -3.50 12.51 -19.76
CA GLY A 17 -4.24 13.06 -20.90
C GLY A 17 -5.34 12.10 -21.33
N GLY A 18 -6.59 12.56 -21.35
CA GLY A 18 -7.74 11.68 -21.55
C GLY A 18 -8.10 11.39 -23.01
N GLU A 19 -8.71 10.22 -23.24
CA GLU A 19 -9.52 9.93 -24.43
C GLU A 19 -10.93 9.51 -23.99
N ALA A 20 -11.95 10.07 -24.65
CA ALA A 20 -13.35 9.86 -24.31
C ALA A 20 -13.94 8.69 -25.12
N ALA A 21 -14.44 7.66 -24.43
CA ALA A 21 -15.23 6.59 -25.03
C ALA A 21 -16.69 6.67 -24.57
N SER A 22 -17.58 6.94 -25.52
CA SER A 22 -19.04 6.92 -25.34
C SER A 22 -19.56 5.49 -25.23
N SER A 23 -20.52 5.22 -24.33
CA SER A 23 -21.38 4.05 -24.48
C SER A 23 -22.82 4.32 -24.01
N THR A 24 -23.76 3.96 -24.86
CA THR A 24 -25.21 4.12 -24.69
C THR A 24 -25.83 3.03 -23.83
N VAL A 25 -26.76 3.40 -22.97
CA VAL A 25 -27.61 2.45 -22.23
C VAL A 25 -28.63 1.79 -23.17
N ALA A 26 -28.79 0.47 -23.09
CA ALA A 26 -29.89 -0.27 -23.71
C ALA A 26 -30.47 -1.28 -22.72
N GLU A 27 -31.74 -1.07 -22.38
CA GLU A 27 -32.58 -1.92 -21.54
C GLU A 27 -33.24 -3.03 -22.39
N ALA A 28 -33.35 -4.26 -21.87
CA ALA A 28 -34.08 -5.34 -22.55
C ALA A 28 -34.76 -6.28 -21.54
N THR A 29 -36.05 -6.05 -21.32
CA THR A 29 -36.98 -6.89 -20.56
C THR A 29 -37.33 -8.18 -21.32
N ALA A 30 -37.44 -9.31 -20.63
CA ALA A 30 -38.09 -10.51 -21.16
C ALA A 30 -38.85 -11.30 -20.08
N THR A 31 -40.18 -11.27 -20.16
CA THR A 31 -41.12 -12.09 -19.38
C THR A 31 -41.74 -13.13 -20.30
N SER A 32 -41.91 -14.39 -19.85
CA SER A 32 -43.15 -15.18 -20.04
C SER A 32 -43.07 -16.59 -19.44
N GLU A 33 -44.25 -17.11 -19.08
CA GLU A 33 -44.50 -18.35 -18.34
C GLU A 33 -44.46 -19.62 -19.21
N SER A 34 -44.49 -20.79 -18.55
CA SER A 34 -44.94 -22.05 -19.16
C SER A 34 -45.62 -22.98 -18.13
N SER A 35 -46.58 -23.78 -18.59
CA SER A 35 -47.35 -24.78 -17.83
C SER A 35 -47.92 -25.82 -18.82
N VAL A 36 -48.54 -26.94 -18.49
CA VAL A 36 -49.21 -27.52 -17.27
C VAL A 36 -48.99 -29.06 -17.33
N PRO A 37 -49.70 -29.99 -16.62
CA PRO A 37 -50.42 -29.98 -15.33
C PRO A 37 -50.12 -31.22 -14.41
N GLY A 38 -50.54 -31.13 -13.14
CA GLY A 38 -51.29 -32.20 -12.45
C GLY A 38 -50.59 -33.48 -11.95
N THR A 39 -50.71 -33.75 -10.63
CA THR A 39 -51.08 -35.05 -10.03
C THR A 39 -51.46 -34.82 -8.56
N ASP A 40 -52.65 -35.24 -8.15
CA ASP A 40 -53.04 -35.24 -6.73
C ASP A 40 -52.28 -36.33 -5.96
N ALA A 41 -51.53 -35.93 -4.94
CA ALA A 41 -50.94 -36.83 -3.96
C ALA A 41 -51.21 -36.30 -2.54
N ALA A 42 -52.00 -37.04 -1.77
CA ALA A 42 -52.37 -36.68 -0.41
C ALA A 42 -51.12 -36.51 0.47
N THR A 43 -50.80 -35.27 0.84
CA THR A 43 -49.63 -34.95 1.66
C THR A 43 -50.03 -34.81 3.13
N THR A 44 -49.58 -35.76 3.94
CA THR A 44 -49.69 -35.70 5.40
C THR A 44 -48.90 -34.50 5.92
N THR A 45 -49.57 -33.56 6.60
CA THR A 45 -48.94 -32.43 7.30
C THR A 45 -48.19 -32.92 8.54
N GLY A 46 -46.97 -33.41 8.35
CA GLY A 46 -45.96 -33.45 9.41
C GLY A 46 -45.50 -32.04 9.75
N PRO A 47 -45.05 -31.78 11.00
CA PRO A 47 -44.49 -30.48 11.36
C PRO A 47 -43.18 -30.25 10.59
N THR A 48 -43.17 -29.27 9.69
CA THR A 48 -41.95 -28.80 9.03
C THR A 48 -41.05 -28.11 10.06
N THR A 49 -40.10 -28.84 10.61
CA THR A 49 -39.02 -28.27 11.43
C THR A 49 -38.09 -27.48 10.52
N THR A 50 -38.30 -26.17 10.41
CA THR A 50 -37.34 -25.27 9.76
C THR A 50 -36.05 -25.25 10.58
N VAL A 51 -35.07 -26.04 10.15
CA VAL A 51 -33.70 -25.94 10.65
C VAL A 51 -33.17 -24.58 10.20
N ALA A 52 -32.84 -23.71 11.16
CA ALA A 52 -32.18 -22.46 10.85
C ALA A 52 -30.86 -22.76 10.13
N ALA A 53 -30.67 -22.18 8.95
CA ALA A 53 -29.41 -22.31 8.24
C ALA A 53 -28.30 -21.74 9.12
N THR A 54 -27.33 -22.58 9.49
CA THR A 54 -26.09 -22.11 10.10
C THR A 54 -25.37 -21.26 9.08
N THR A 55 -25.50 -19.95 9.21
CA THR A 55 -24.63 -18.98 8.55
C THR A 55 -23.24 -19.16 9.12
N THR A 56 -22.42 -19.97 8.47
CA THR A 56 -20.98 -19.94 8.67
C THR A 56 -20.51 -18.56 8.21
N THR A 57 -20.38 -17.62 9.14
CA THR A 57 -19.60 -16.41 8.92
C THR A 57 -18.22 -16.87 8.50
N ALA A 58 -17.84 -16.59 7.25
CA ALA A 58 -16.47 -16.84 6.81
C ALA A 58 -15.54 -16.10 7.79
N ALA A 59 -14.48 -16.77 8.26
CA ALA A 59 -13.44 -16.07 9.00
C ALA A 59 -12.95 -14.90 8.14
N ALA A 60 -12.70 -13.75 8.76
CA ALA A 60 -12.02 -12.67 8.06
C ALA A 60 -10.70 -13.22 7.49
N PRO A 61 -10.32 -12.86 6.25
CA PRO A 61 -9.03 -13.27 5.71
C PRO A 61 -7.94 -12.82 6.69
N GLU A 62 -6.97 -13.70 6.96
CA GLU A 62 -5.81 -13.31 7.76
C GLU A 62 -5.07 -12.18 7.04
N PRO A 63 -4.64 -11.13 7.76
CA PRO A 63 -3.97 -10.00 7.13
C PRO A 63 -2.60 -10.43 6.61
N LEU A 64 -2.24 -9.94 5.43
CA LEU A 64 -0.95 -10.22 4.82
C LEU A 64 0.15 -9.49 5.60
N VAL A 65 1.07 -10.27 6.14
CA VAL A 65 2.13 -9.78 7.03
C VAL A 65 3.23 -9.06 6.22
N LEU A 66 3.36 -7.77 6.45
CA LEU A 66 4.47 -6.94 6.00
C LEU A 66 5.71 -7.22 6.86
N ARG A 67 6.90 -7.26 6.26
CA ARG A 67 8.17 -7.57 6.94
C ARG A 67 9.29 -6.63 6.50
N GLY A 68 10.26 -6.38 7.38
CA GLY A 68 11.48 -5.66 7.00
C GLY A 68 12.29 -6.36 5.90
N ASP A 69 12.15 -7.67 5.73
CA ASP A 69 12.83 -8.48 4.71
C ASP A 69 11.90 -9.01 3.60
N GLY A 70 10.67 -8.50 3.49
CA GLY A 70 9.75 -8.84 2.41
C GLY A 70 8.26 -8.74 2.75
N ILE A 71 7.42 -9.60 2.15
CA ILE A 71 5.96 -9.63 2.33
C ILE A 71 5.52 -11.09 2.43
N GLY A 72 4.81 -11.49 3.49
CA GLY A 72 4.32 -12.86 3.66
C GLY A 72 5.45 -13.88 3.50
N GLU A 73 5.31 -14.83 2.58
CA GLU A 73 6.37 -15.79 2.23
C GLU A 73 7.47 -15.23 1.30
N PHE A 74 7.23 -14.11 0.61
CA PHE A 74 8.13 -13.52 -0.37
C PHE A 74 9.22 -12.71 0.32
N ALA A 75 10.48 -13.13 0.18
CA ALA A 75 11.65 -12.38 0.66
C ALA A 75 12.20 -11.44 -0.43
N LEU A 76 12.88 -10.37 -0.02
CA LEU A 76 13.66 -9.53 -0.95
C LEU A 76 14.64 -10.40 -1.77
N GLY A 77 14.77 -10.07 -3.06
CA GLY A 77 15.51 -10.85 -4.05
C GLY A 77 14.71 -11.97 -4.74
N ALA A 78 13.46 -12.25 -4.32
CA ALA A 78 12.59 -13.20 -5.00
C ALA A 78 12.27 -12.76 -6.44
N ALA A 79 12.00 -13.71 -7.35
CA ALA A 79 11.70 -13.41 -8.75
C ALA A 79 10.38 -12.64 -8.89
N ALA A 80 10.37 -11.56 -9.68
CA ALA A 80 9.23 -10.64 -9.78
C ALA A 80 7.91 -11.34 -10.16
N ALA A 81 7.96 -12.31 -11.10
CA ALA A 81 6.77 -13.08 -11.49
C ALA A 81 6.14 -13.84 -10.30
N THR A 82 6.95 -14.55 -9.50
CA THR A 82 6.47 -15.31 -8.35
C THR A 82 5.80 -14.43 -7.30
N VAL A 83 6.37 -13.25 -7.04
CA VAL A 83 5.81 -12.29 -6.07
C VAL A 83 4.52 -11.67 -6.59
N VAL A 84 4.50 -11.22 -7.85
CA VAL A 84 3.29 -10.61 -8.46
C VAL A 84 2.15 -11.62 -8.55
N ASP A 85 2.41 -12.86 -8.96
CA ASP A 85 1.38 -13.91 -9.04
C ASP A 85 0.78 -14.20 -7.65
N GLY A 86 1.63 -14.41 -6.64
CA GLY A 86 1.18 -14.73 -5.28
C GLY A 86 0.51 -13.59 -4.53
N LEU A 87 0.96 -12.34 -4.74
CA LEU A 87 0.25 -11.15 -4.24
C LEU A 87 -1.08 -10.95 -4.98
N THR A 88 -1.15 -11.27 -6.28
CA THR A 88 -2.39 -11.20 -7.06
C THR A 88 -3.44 -12.23 -6.60
N GLU A 89 -3.01 -13.42 -6.16
CA GLU A 89 -3.91 -14.42 -5.57
C GLU A 89 -4.52 -13.93 -4.23
N GLN A 90 -3.76 -13.19 -3.43
CA GLN A 90 -4.17 -12.74 -2.09
C GLN A 90 -4.92 -11.39 -2.09
N LEU A 91 -4.45 -10.42 -2.85
CA LEU A 91 -4.96 -9.04 -2.88
C LEU A 91 -5.91 -8.77 -4.07
N GLY A 92 -6.02 -9.71 -5.01
CA GLY A 92 -6.71 -9.52 -6.28
C GLY A 92 -5.83 -8.87 -7.36
N PRO A 93 -6.41 -8.50 -8.51
CA PRO A 93 -5.63 -7.94 -9.62
C PRO A 93 -4.93 -6.62 -9.23
N PRO A 94 -3.69 -6.37 -9.73
CA PRO A 94 -3.04 -5.08 -9.57
C PRO A 94 -3.90 -3.92 -10.10
N ALA A 95 -3.88 -2.81 -9.39
CA ALA A 95 -4.44 -1.53 -9.81
C ALA A 95 -3.54 -0.83 -10.85
N SER A 96 -2.23 -1.04 -10.77
CA SER A 96 -1.26 -0.58 -11.78
C SER A 96 -0.03 -1.51 -11.87
N ASP A 97 0.62 -1.48 -13.02
CA ASP A 97 1.85 -2.20 -13.32
C ASP A 97 2.64 -1.35 -14.32
N VAL A 98 3.76 -0.77 -13.88
CA VAL A 98 4.50 0.26 -14.62
C VAL A 98 5.99 -0.06 -14.59
N GLY A 99 6.61 -0.16 -15.77
CA GLY A 99 8.07 -0.22 -15.91
C GLY A 99 8.71 1.17 -15.90
N ALA A 100 9.91 1.28 -15.36
CA ALA A 100 10.70 2.51 -15.31
C ALA A 100 12.15 2.26 -15.75
N ASP A 101 12.71 3.18 -16.55
CA ASP A 101 14.10 3.15 -17.00
C ASP A 101 14.94 4.15 -16.19
N TYR A 102 16.07 3.68 -15.66
CA TYR A 102 17.10 4.47 -14.98
C TYR A 102 18.40 4.40 -15.80
N PRO A 103 18.50 5.11 -16.94
CA PRO A 103 19.57 4.90 -17.91
C PRO A 103 20.94 5.45 -17.51
N ALA A 104 21.01 6.35 -16.51
CA ALA A 104 22.23 7.05 -16.14
C ALA A 104 22.76 6.56 -14.78
N ALA A 105 23.95 5.95 -14.74
CA ALA A 105 24.61 5.61 -13.48
C ALA A 105 25.15 6.88 -12.80
N ASP A 106 24.91 7.02 -11.50
CA ASP A 106 25.31 8.20 -10.71
C ASP A 106 26.81 8.21 -10.31
N GLY A 107 27.46 7.06 -10.41
CA GLY A 107 28.85 6.83 -10.00
C GLY A 107 29.06 6.48 -8.52
N LEU A 108 27.99 6.44 -7.72
CA LEU A 108 27.97 6.01 -6.31
C LEU A 108 27.31 4.65 -6.09
N GLY A 109 26.64 4.11 -7.11
CA GLY A 109 26.05 2.77 -7.11
C GLY A 109 24.56 2.75 -7.41
N GLN A 110 23.95 3.91 -7.70
CA GLN A 110 22.57 4.04 -8.16
C GLN A 110 22.51 4.38 -9.64
N PHE A 111 21.29 4.35 -10.15
CA PHE A 111 20.90 4.76 -11.49
C PHE A 111 19.78 5.80 -11.37
N THR A 112 19.79 6.82 -12.21
CA THR A 112 18.76 7.85 -12.23
C THR A 112 17.92 7.79 -13.49
N THR A 113 16.69 8.29 -13.40
CA THR A 113 15.85 8.65 -14.54
C THR A 113 16.56 9.63 -15.48
N ALA A 114 16.06 9.77 -16.72
CA ALA A 114 16.70 10.58 -17.76
C ALA A 114 16.71 12.10 -17.47
N ASP A 115 15.81 12.58 -16.61
CA ASP A 115 15.79 13.94 -16.04
C ASP A 115 16.71 14.11 -14.82
N GLY A 116 17.17 13.01 -14.22
CA GLY A 116 17.99 13.00 -13.01
C GLY A 116 17.21 13.21 -11.72
N GLU A 117 15.86 13.15 -11.74
CA GLU A 117 15.03 13.46 -10.57
C GLU A 117 14.78 12.28 -9.63
N THR A 118 14.74 11.04 -10.16
CA THR A 118 14.50 9.83 -9.35
C THR A 118 15.71 8.89 -9.43
N GLY A 119 16.22 8.44 -8.28
CA GLY A 119 17.26 7.44 -8.14
C GLY A 119 16.72 6.05 -7.80
N PHE A 120 17.40 4.99 -8.24
CA PHE A 120 17.09 3.60 -7.93
C PHE A 120 18.34 2.71 -8.01
N VAL A 121 18.32 1.53 -7.37
CA VAL A 121 19.50 0.63 -7.28
C VAL A 121 19.76 -0.20 -8.54
N ALA A 122 18.89 -0.13 -9.55
CA ALA A 122 18.97 -0.92 -10.77
C ALA A 122 18.63 -0.08 -12.02
N PRO A 123 19.19 -0.39 -13.20
CA PRO A 123 18.93 0.37 -14.42
C PRO A 123 17.51 0.16 -14.97
N LEU A 124 16.88 -0.97 -14.67
CA LEU A 124 15.48 -1.27 -15.00
C LEU A 124 14.72 -1.47 -13.69
N GLY A 125 13.60 -0.77 -13.55
CA GLY A 125 12.64 -0.91 -12.47
C GLY A 125 11.25 -1.30 -12.96
N ARG A 126 10.42 -1.83 -12.06
CA ARG A 126 9.00 -2.07 -12.26
C ARG A 126 8.28 -1.90 -10.92
N THR A 127 7.21 -1.13 -10.93
CA THR A 127 6.34 -0.89 -9.77
C THR A 127 5.00 -1.54 -10.06
N VAL A 128 4.56 -2.46 -9.20
CA VAL A 128 3.24 -3.09 -9.28
C VAL A 128 2.45 -2.73 -8.04
N CYS A 129 1.33 -2.04 -8.20
CA CYS A 129 0.50 -1.60 -7.08
C CYS A 129 -0.86 -2.29 -7.08
N TRP A 130 -1.37 -2.60 -5.89
CA TRP A 130 -2.71 -3.11 -5.66
C TRP A 130 -3.64 -2.00 -5.14
N SER A 131 -4.88 -2.35 -4.82
CA SER A 131 -5.72 -1.51 -3.95
C SER A 131 -5.01 -1.23 -2.62
N MET A 132 -5.46 -0.18 -1.89
CA MET A 132 -4.86 0.26 -0.62
C MET A 132 -3.45 0.87 -0.76
N GLN A 133 -3.13 1.51 -1.90
CA GLN A 133 -1.86 2.21 -2.15
C GLN A 133 -0.62 1.41 -1.71
N PHE A 134 -0.68 0.09 -1.96
CA PHE A 134 0.36 -0.86 -1.67
C PHE A 134 1.09 -1.21 -2.96
N CYS A 135 2.39 -0.94 -3.01
CA CYS A 135 3.22 -1.16 -4.19
C CYS A 135 4.40 -2.08 -3.86
N ALA A 136 4.65 -3.06 -4.72
CA ALA A 136 5.87 -3.86 -4.73
C ALA A 136 6.82 -3.32 -5.81
N GLU A 137 8.05 -3.06 -5.41
CA GLU A 137 9.12 -2.57 -6.26
C GLU A 137 10.01 -3.72 -6.71
N PHE A 138 10.35 -3.73 -8.00
CA PHE A 138 11.21 -4.72 -8.62
C PHE A 138 12.33 -4.06 -9.42
N GLY A 139 13.53 -4.61 -9.34
CA GLY A 139 14.72 -4.08 -10.02
C GLY A 139 15.58 -5.17 -10.65
N GLY A 140 16.31 -4.82 -11.71
CA GLY A 140 17.21 -5.74 -12.38
C GLY A 140 18.01 -5.10 -13.52
N ALA A 141 18.85 -5.91 -14.18
CA ALA A 141 19.64 -5.46 -15.35
C ALA A 141 18.86 -5.56 -16.67
N ALA A 142 17.80 -6.37 -16.70
CA ALA A 142 16.91 -6.61 -17.83
C ALA A 142 15.51 -7.02 -17.34
N ALA A 143 14.48 -6.83 -18.15
CA ALA A 143 13.07 -7.04 -17.78
C ALA A 143 12.76 -8.49 -17.36
N GLU A 144 13.43 -9.48 -17.97
CA GLU A 144 13.33 -10.90 -17.64
C GLU A 144 14.07 -11.31 -16.35
N SER A 145 14.85 -10.38 -15.77
CA SER A 145 15.72 -10.61 -14.61
C SER A 145 15.34 -9.81 -13.36
N LEU A 146 14.14 -9.20 -13.38
CA LEU A 146 13.64 -8.39 -12.26
C LEU A 146 13.45 -9.23 -11.00
N SER A 147 14.03 -8.77 -9.89
CA SER A 147 13.86 -9.30 -8.54
C SER A 147 13.15 -8.29 -7.65
N PHE A 148 12.50 -8.77 -6.60
CA PHE A 148 11.77 -7.97 -5.63
C PHE A 148 12.75 -7.17 -4.75
N THR A 149 12.75 -5.84 -4.83
CA THR A 149 13.74 -4.98 -4.16
C THR A 149 13.21 -4.30 -2.91
N GLY A 150 11.91 -4.02 -2.86
CA GLY A 150 11.28 -3.30 -1.75
C GLY A 150 9.76 -3.21 -1.92
N TRP A 151 9.08 -2.61 -0.95
CA TRP A 151 7.65 -2.34 -1.02
C TRP A 151 7.30 -1.06 -0.26
N THR A 152 6.19 -0.42 -0.63
CA THR A 152 5.66 0.79 0.01
C THR A 152 4.15 0.64 0.29
N TYR A 153 3.65 1.27 1.35
CA TYR A 153 2.26 1.22 1.79
C TYR A 153 1.88 2.50 2.54
N HIS A 154 0.74 3.13 2.19
CA HIS A 154 0.34 4.42 2.77
C HIS A 154 -1.19 4.70 2.72
N ASP A 155 -2.02 3.66 2.77
CA ASP A 155 -3.50 3.80 2.80
C ASP A 155 -4.08 3.35 4.15
N ASP A 156 -4.78 4.25 4.83
CA ASP A 156 -5.40 4.04 6.15
C ASP A 156 -6.77 3.31 6.07
N SER A 157 -7.32 3.09 4.87
CA SER A 157 -8.68 2.59 4.69
C SER A 157 -8.87 1.08 4.95
N SER A 158 -7.80 0.35 5.27
CA SER A 158 -7.84 -1.11 5.42
C SER A 158 -6.77 -1.65 6.35
N THR A 159 -7.13 -2.65 7.16
CA THR A 159 -6.22 -3.39 8.05
C THR A 159 -5.77 -4.72 7.43
N ALA A 160 -5.93 -4.93 6.12
CA ALA A 160 -5.56 -6.18 5.47
C ALA A 160 -4.04 -6.36 5.29
N LEU A 161 -3.26 -5.30 5.51
CA LEU A 161 -1.80 -5.30 5.55
C LEU A 161 -1.35 -4.81 6.93
N GLN A 162 -0.43 -5.52 7.57
CA GLN A 162 0.13 -5.13 8.87
C GLN A 162 1.49 -5.78 9.10
N SER A 163 2.32 -5.18 9.95
CA SER A 163 3.55 -5.80 10.48
C SER A 163 3.26 -7.03 11.36
N SER A 164 4.29 -7.81 11.72
CA SER A 164 4.15 -8.95 12.63
C SER A 164 3.69 -8.58 14.04
N SER A 165 4.00 -7.36 14.48
CA SER A 165 3.54 -6.75 15.74
C SER A 165 2.15 -6.10 15.62
N GLY A 166 1.49 -6.19 14.46
CA GLY A 166 0.13 -5.66 14.24
C GLY A 166 0.05 -4.18 13.88
N VAL A 167 1.18 -3.47 13.81
CA VAL A 167 1.24 -2.07 13.35
C VAL A 167 0.90 -1.99 11.86
N THR A 168 0.01 -1.06 11.52
CA THR A 168 -0.42 -0.69 10.16
C THR A 168 -0.61 0.83 10.05
N ILE A 169 -0.98 1.34 8.86
CA ILE A 169 -1.25 2.77 8.65
C ILE A 169 -2.37 3.24 9.59
N GLY A 170 -2.22 4.45 10.15
CA GLY A 170 -3.12 5.00 11.17
C GLY A 170 -2.88 4.49 12.61
N THR A 171 -1.96 3.54 12.83
CA THR A 171 -1.59 3.10 14.18
C THR A 171 -0.94 4.25 14.95
N ARG A 172 -1.40 4.51 16.18
CA ARG A 172 -0.79 5.50 17.08
C ARG A 172 0.43 4.91 17.78
N TRP A 173 1.48 5.72 17.94
CA TRP A 173 2.69 5.28 18.64
C TRP A 173 2.41 4.93 20.12
N SER A 174 1.47 5.60 20.79
CA SER A 174 1.02 5.25 22.14
C SER A 174 0.48 3.82 22.28
N ASP A 175 -0.02 3.25 21.20
CA ASP A 175 -0.76 1.99 21.20
C ASP A 175 0.11 0.82 20.70
N ALA A 176 1.32 1.12 20.19
CA ALA A 176 2.29 0.17 19.63
C ALA A 176 3.70 0.43 20.19
N PRO A 177 4.04 -0.08 21.38
CA PRO A 177 5.33 0.13 22.04
C PRO A 177 6.53 -0.48 21.30
N GLU A 178 6.30 -1.28 20.26
CA GLU A 178 7.30 -1.85 19.36
C GLU A 178 7.84 -0.81 18.36
N ILE A 179 7.12 0.29 18.12
CA ILE A 179 7.57 1.39 17.28
C ILE A 179 8.71 2.14 17.97
N THR A 180 9.84 2.27 17.28
CA THR A 180 10.94 3.15 17.64
C THR A 180 10.95 4.35 16.69
N ALA A 181 10.63 5.54 17.18
CA ALA A 181 10.79 6.78 16.42
C ALA A 181 12.24 7.29 16.49
N ASP A 182 12.72 7.89 15.41
CA ASP A 182 14.04 8.53 15.37
C ASP A 182 13.98 9.94 15.97
N GLU A 183 15.13 10.47 16.40
CA GLU A 183 15.24 11.88 16.82
C GLU A 183 15.33 12.81 15.60
N GLY A 184 14.47 13.83 15.57
CA GLY A 184 14.42 14.80 14.47
C GLY A 184 13.42 14.42 13.37
N GLY A 185 13.28 15.33 12.41
CA GLY A 185 12.34 15.20 11.30
C GLY A 185 12.09 16.51 10.55
N CYS A 186 11.17 16.44 9.61
CA CYS A 186 10.69 17.52 8.76
C CYS A 186 9.35 18.04 9.32
N TYR A 187 9.40 19.08 10.18
CA TYR A 187 8.21 19.65 10.83
C TYR A 187 7.38 18.57 11.55
N SER A 188 6.11 18.37 11.18
CA SER A 188 5.24 17.34 11.74
C SER A 188 5.63 15.91 11.35
N VAL A 189 6.51 15.73 10.37
CA VAL A 189 6.89 14.43 9.80
C VAL A 189 8.22 13.95 10.39
N GLY A 190 8.22 12.74 10.95
CA GLY A 190 9.41 12.04 11.46
C GLY A 190 9.60 10.68 10.79
N SER A 191 10.70 10.01 11.12
CA SER A 191 10.94 8.61 10.74
C SER A 191 10.92 7.69 11.96
N GLY A 192 10.81 6.39 11.70
CA GLY A 192 10.98 5.37 12.71
C GLY A 192 11.05 3.97 12.12
N THR A 193 11.01 2.97 12.99
CA THR A 193 11.01 1.55 12.61
C THR A 193 10.09 0.71 13.47
N VAL A 194 9.59 -0.39 12.90
CA VAL A 194 8.93 -1.51 13.60
C VAL A 194 9.21 -2.79 12.82
N ASP A 195 9.55 -3.91 13.47
CA ASP A 195 9.79 -5.21 12.82
C ASP A 195 10.78 -5.18 11.62
N GLY A 196 11.71 -4.22 11.61
CA GLY A 196 12.65 -3.97 10.50
C GLY A 196 12.07 -3.21 9.30
N ILE A 197 10.80 -2.81 9.35
CA ILE A 197 10.11 -1.93 8.40
C ILE A 197 10.46 -0.48 8.73
N ARG A 198 10.70 0.36 7.71
CA ARG A 198 10.84 1.82 7.88
C ARG A 198 9.45 2.46 7.91
N LEU A 199 9.27 3.43 8.81
CA LEU A 199 8.03 4.16 9.01
C LEU A 199 8.23 5.64 8.70
N THR A 200 7.23 6.26 8.07
CA THR A 200 7.03 7.70 8.19
C THR A 200 5.94 7.94 9.22
N LEU A 201 6.26 8.80 10.18
CA LEU A 201 5.42 9.16 11.31
C LEU A 201 4.93 10.60 11.13
N GLU A 202 3.68 10.88 11.42
CA GLU A 202 3.14 12.25 11.46
C GLU A 202 2.69 12.58 12.88
N SER A 203 2.96 13.80 13.33
CA SER A 203 2.49 14.34 14.61
C SER A 203 1.44 15.43 14.39
N GLU A 204 0.27 15.29 15.02
CA GLU A 204 -0.74 16.36 15.13
C GLU A 204 -0.43 17.35 16.28
N GLY A 205 0.62 17.08 17.08
CA GLY A 205 1.02 17.85 18.26
C GLY A 205 2.26 18.71 18.02
N GLU A 206 3.28 18.52 18.87
CA GLU A 206 4.60 19.13 18.66
C GLU A 206 5.29 18.51 17.42
N PRO A 207 6.12 19.27 16.68
CA PRO A 207 6.85 18.74 15.53
C PRO A 207 8.02 17.82 15.94
N PHE A 208 8.45 16.95 15.03
CA PHE A 208 9.71 16.20 15.13
C PHE A 208 10.94 17.09 14.89
N GLY A 209 10.80 18.21 14.17
CA GLY A 209 11.87 19.18 13.96
C GLY A 209 11.32 20.57 13.64
N SER A 210 12.07 21.62 13.98
CA SER A 210 11.67 23.00 13.66
C SER A 210 12.89 23.91 13.50
N PHE A 211 12.68 25.16 13.10
CA PHE A 211 13.71 26.19 13.10
C PHE A 211 13.34 27.31 14.08
N ASP A 212 14.30 27.76 14.88
CA ASP A 212 14.11 28.89 15.79
C ASP A 212 14.11 30.25 15.04
N ASP A 213 13.80 31.34 15.76
CA ASP A 213 13.81 32.72 15.21
C ASP A 213 15.18 33.17 14.65
N MET A 214 16.26 32.42 14.93
CA MET A 214 17.61 32.67 14.45
C MET A 214 17.99 31.76 13.26
N GLY A 215 17.10 30.84 12.85
CA GLY A 215 17.31 29.88 11.78
C GLY A 215 18.11 28.63 12.18
N ASN A 216 18.28 28.35 13.47
CA ASN A 216 18.90 27.11 13.93
C ASN A 216 17.87 25.98 13.93
N TYR A 217 18.28 24.79 13.48
CA TYR A 217 17.45 23.59 13.58
C TYR A 217 17.33 23.13 15.05
N VAL A 218 16.10 22.82 15.47
CA VAL A 218 15.75 22.34 16.80
C VAL A 218 15.08 20.97 16.66
N ILE A 219 15.70 19.95 17.25
CA ILE A 219 15.12 18.61 17.34
C ILE A 219 13.90 18.65 18.27
N GLY A 220 12.78 18.14 17.79
CA GLY A 220 11.57 17.91 18.58
C GLY A 220 11.42 16.45 18.99
N ALA A 221 10.57 16.22 19.98
CA ALA A 221 10.24 14.90 20.51
C ALA A 221 8.74 14.86 20.84
N PRO A 222 7.86 14.63 19.83
CA PRO A 222 6.42 14.60 20.03
C PRO A 222 5.98 13.55 21.05
N ALA A 223 4.85 13.79 21.70
CA ALA A 223 4.24 12.81 22.58
C ALA A 223 3.70 11.62 21.76
N PRO A 224 3.96 10.36 22.13
CA PRO A 224 3.50 9.18 21.38
C PRO A 224 1.98 9.11 21.15
N ALA A 225 1.18 9.79 21.97
CA ALA A 225 -0.27 9.86 21.79
C ALA A 225 -0.70 10.72 20.58
N ASP A 226 0.14 11.66 20.15
CA ASP A 226 -0.11 12.60 19.06
C ASP A 226 0.52 12.16 17.73
N VAL A 227 1.19 10.99 17.71
CA VAL A 227 1.95 10.46 16.57
C VAL A 227 1.25 9.25 15.96
N THR A 228 1.07 9.27 14.63
CA THR A 228 0.50 8.18 13.82
C THR A 228 1.46 7.71 12.73
N VAL A 229 1.38 6.43 12.37
CA VAL A 229 2.05 5.88 11.18
C VAL A 229 1.28 6.31 9.92
N ILE A 230 1.94 6.99 8.99
CA ILE A 230 1.33 7.43 7.70
C ILE A 230 1.94 6.75 6.47
N TRP A 231 3.11 6.14 6.61
CA TRP A 231 3.78 5.36 5.55
C TRP A 231 4.54 4.19 6.17
N MET A 232 4.58 3.06 5.47
CA MET A 232 5.38 1.89 5.78
C MET A 232 6.11 1.44 4.53
N GLU A 233 7.38 1.09 4.65
CA GLU A 233 8.16 0.56 3.52
C GLU A 233 9.33 -0.32 3.95
N THR A 234 9.90 -1.06 3.00
CA THR A 234 11.23 -1.65 3.19
C THR A 234 12.02 -1.77 1.89
N GLY A 235 13.31 -2.07 2.05
CA GLY A 235 14.21 -2.43 0.96
C GLY A 235 14.65 -1.22 0.13
N GLU A 236 14.96 -1.50 -1.12
CA GLU A 236 15.39 -0.52 -2.11
C GLU A 236 14.19 -0.16 -3.00
N VAL A 237 13.71 1.07 -2.83
CA VAL A 237 12.56 1.66 -3.55
C VAL A 237 13.04 2.86 -4.38
N PRO A 238 12.35 3.27 -5.45
CA PRO A 238 12.68 4.50 -6.17
C PRO A 238 12.55 5.73 -5.25
N ILE A 239 13.57 6.60 -5.24
CA ILE A 239 13.61 7.80 -4.38
C ILE A 239 13.73 9.08 -5.20
N PHE A 240 12.97 10.13 -4.86
CA PHE A 240 13.17 11.46 -5.44
C PHE A 240 14.40 12.13 -4.81
N LEU A 241 15.29 12.67 -5.64
CA LEU A 241 16.62 13.13 -5.21
C LEU A 241 16.66 14.59 -4.72
N PHE A 242 15.56 15.34 -4.87
CA PHE A 242 15.50 16.78 -4.61
C PHE A 242 14.45 17.19 -3.57
N GLY A 243 14.17 16.32 -2.60
CA GLY A 243 13.32 16.67 -1.45
C GLY A 243 14.04 17.62 -0.49
N ASP A 244 13.45 18.77 -0.24
CA ASP A 244 13.73 19.63 0.92
C ASP A 244 12.86 19.23 2.13
N CYS A 245 13.23 19.74 3.32
CA CYS A 245 12.40 19.70 4.52
C CYS A 245 11.56 20.99 4.60
#